data_AF-F2IIZ2-F1
#
_entry.id   AF-F2IIZ2-F1
#
_cell.length_a   1.000
_cell.length_b   1.000
_cell.length_c   1.000
_cell.angle_alpha   90.00
_cell.angle_beta   90.00
_cell.angle_gamma   90.00
#
_symmetry.space_group_name_H-M   'P 1'
#
loop_
_entity.id
_entity.type
_entity.pdbx_description
1 polymer ?
#
loop_
_entity_poly.entity_id
_entity_poly.type
_entity_poly.pdbx_seq_one_letter_code
_entity_poly.pdbx_strand_id
1 'polypeptide(L)'
;MKQYTLNWLSFSLFVFLIFSCKKKDDFLPLKTGKYKVDYKVLRSNGDIDDYQYTAYGPKTSGAYYKFTVKATDSTNFSGATLSTSERKLKSMVWIYYSGAAGKSHKIISYDCSEENLTISYTSSLDTTSGTIIFNLIE
;
A
#
# COMPACT_ATOMS: atom_id res chain seq x y z
N MET A 1 20.00 4.60 54.74
CA MET A 1 19.87 5.28 53.43
C MET A 1 20.37 4.40 52.27
N LYS A 2 19.72 3.28 51.94
CA LYS A 2 20.13 2.41 50.81
C LYS A 2 18.97 2.00 49.88
N GLN A 3 17.78 2.57 50.08
CA GLN A 3 16.54 2.09 49.46
C GLN A 3 16.09 2.93 48.24
N TYR A 4 16.70 4.09 47.99
CA TYR A 4 16.33 4.97 46.88
C TYR A 4 17.03 4.65 45.56
N THR A 5 18.15 3.92 45.58
CA THR A 5 18.92 3.56 44.37
C THR A 5 18.32 2.39 43.60
N LEU A 6 17.59 1.48 44.26
CA LEU A 6 16.94 0.34 43.59
C LEU A 6 15.73 0.75 42.72
N ASN A 7 15.05 1.83 43.09
CA ASN A 7 13.89 2.33 42.35
C ASN A 7 14.27 3.02 41.03
N TRP A 8 15.47 3.58 40.93
CA TRP A 8 15.93 4.28 39.73
C TRP A 8 16.35 3.33 38.60
N LEU A 9 16.99 2.20 38.93
CA LEU A 9 17.32 1.17 37.92
C LEU A 9 16.05 0.53 37.33
N SER A 10 15.04 0.28 38.18
CA SER A 10 13.76 -0.30 37.77
C SER A 10 12.99 0.61 36.79
N PHE A 11 12.98 1.92 37.05
CA PHE A 11 12.34 2.90 36.17
C PHE A 11 13.07 3.03 34.81
N SER A 12 14.40 2.96 34.80
CA SER A 12 15.18 3.00 33.56
C SER A 12 14.93 1.78 32.68
N LEU A 13 14.78 0.58 33.26
CA LEU A 13 14.54 -0.65 32.49
C LEU A 13 13.18 -0.62 31.79
N PHE A 14 12.17 -0.02 32.42
CA PHE A 14 10.83 0.14 31.86
C PHE A 14 10.81 1.08 30.65
N VAL A 15 11.60 2.17 30.68
CA VAL A 15 11.70 3.11 29.55
C VAL A 15 12.37 2.44 28.34
N PHE A 16 13.41 1.64 28.53
CA PHE A 16 14.03 0.90 27.42
C PHE A 16 13.10 -0.15 26.80
N LEU A 17 12.25 -0.82 27.59
CA LEU A 17 11.26 -1.77 27.08
C LEU A 17 10.13 -1.10 26.29
N ILE A 18 9.67 0.10 26.71
CA ILE A 18 8.63 0.86 25.99
C ILE A 18 9.15 1.35 24.61
N PHE A 19 10.42 1.76 24.52
CA PHE A 19 11.04 2.14 23.24
C PHE A 19 11.48 0.95 22.36
N SER A 20 11.49 -0.28 22.90
CA SER A 20 11.84 -1.48 22.14
C SER A 20 10.67 -2.04 21.30
N CYS A 21 9.46 -1.47 21.45
CA CYS A 21 8.43 -1.56 20.42
C CYS A 21 8.78 -0.63 19.25
N LYS A 22 9.91 -0.92 18.58
CA LYS A 22 10.18 -0.38 17.26
C LYS A 22 8.98 -0.73 16.38
N LYS A 23 8.36 0.32 15.83
CA LYS A 23 7.38 0.24 14.75
C LYS A 23 7.86 -0.85 13.79
N LYS A 24 6.96 -1.80 13.51
CA LYS A 24 7.17 -2.79 12.46
C LYS A 24 7.55 -2.01 11.20
N ASP A 25 8.82 -2.11 10.79
CA ASP A 25 9.29 -1.52 9.55
C ASP A 25 8.31 -1.92 8.45
N ASP A 26 7.93 -0.95 7.61
CA ASP A 26 7.01 -1.18 6.51
C ASP A 26 7.48 -2.42 5.73
N PHE A 27 6.59 -3.39 5.55
CA PHE A 27 6.95 -4.66 4.91
C PHE A 27 7.50 -4.45 3.49
N LEU A 28 6.90 -3.54 2.75
CA LEU A 28 7.40 -3.10 1.45
C LEU A 28 8.32 -1.89 1.64
N PRO A 29 9.45 -1.83 0.92
CA PRO A 29 10.40 -0.74 1.02
C PRO A 29 9.94 0.54 0.30
N LEU A 30 8.64 0.71 0.01
CA LEU A 30 8.15 1.80 -0.83
C LEU A 30 8.31 3.17 -0.17
N LYS A 31 8.97 4.08 -0.87
CA LYS A 31 9.15 5.45 -0.44
C LYS A 31 7.84 6.24 -0.56
N THR A 32 7.53 7.09 0.40
CA THR A 32 6.42 8.04 0.22
C THR A 32 6.81 9.12 -0.80
N GLY A 33 5.98 9.33 -1.81
CA GLY A 33 6.18 10.35 -2.82
C GLY A 33 5.06 10.37 -3.87
N LYS A 34 5.37 10.91 -5.03
CA LYS A 34 4.52 10.97 -6.21
C LYS A 34 4.94 9.89 -7.19
N TYR A 35 3.97 9.14 -7.66
CA TYR A 35 4.14 8.02 -8.55
C TYR A 35 3.40 8.27 -9.87
N LYS A 36 4.05 7.94 -10.98
CA LYS A 36 3.38 7.70 -12.25
C LYS A 36 2.89 6.26 -12.27
N VAL A 37 1.61 6.06 -12.55
CA VAL A 37 0.98 4.74 -12.50
C VAL A 37 0.45 4.36 -13.87
N ASP A 38 0.92 3.22 -14.37
CA ASP A 38 0.43 2.58 -15.59
C ASP A 38 -0.45 1.39 -15.18
N TYR A 39 -1.70 1.37 -15.64
CA TYR A 39 -2.69 0.37 -15.29
C TYR A 39 -3.27 -0.28 -16.54
N LYS A 40 -2.97 -1.57 -16.74
CA LYS A 40 -3.46 -2.38 -17.85
C LYS A 40 -4.48 -3.40 -17.37
N VAL A 41 -5.64 -3.46 -18.00
CA VAL A 41 -6.73 -4.39 -17.70
C VAL A 41 -6.99 -5.28 -18.90
N LEU A 42 -6.84 -6.59 -18.73
CA LEU A 42 -7.31 -7.61 -19.66
C LEU A 42 -8.71 -8.06 -19.25
N ARG A 43 -9.69 -7.81 -20.14
CA ARG A 43 -11.09 -8.21 -19.96
C ARG A 43 -11.33 -9.64 -20.42
N SER A 44 -12.44 -10.21 -19.98
CA SER A 44 -12.84 -11.58 -20.30
C SER A 44 -13.12 -11.81 -21.79
N ASN A 45 -13.52 -10.76 -22.51
CA ASN A 45 -13.72 -10.78 -23.95
C ASN A 45 -12.42 -10.59 -24.76
N GLY A 46 -11.27 -10.48 -24.08
CA GLY A 46 -9.96 -10.27 -24.70
C GLY A 46 -9.58 -8.81 -24.91
N ASP A 47 -10.47 -7.86 -24.64
CA ASP A 47 -10.16 -6.43 -24.76
C ASP A 47 -9.12 -6.02 -23.72
N ILE A 48 -8.28 -5.07 -24.11
CA ILE A 48 -7.25 -4.48 -23.25
C ILE A 48 -7.56 -3.00 -23.07
N ASP A 49 -7.74 -2.58 -21.83
CA ASP A 49 -7.79 -1.17 -21.47
C ASP A 49 -6.46 -0.74 -20.85
N ASP A 50 -5.97 0.42 -21.25
CA ASP A 50 -4.78 1.05 -20.71
C ASP A 50 -5.12 2.41 -20.09
N TYR A 51 -4.72 2.60 -18.84
CA TYR A 51 -4.90 3.83 -18.09
C TYR A 51 -3.55 4.33 -17.57
N GLN A 52 -3.38 5.64 -17.55
CA GLN A 52 -2.23 6.29 -16.93
C GLN A 52 -2.69 7.42 -16.02
N TYR A 53 -2.19 7.45 -14.80
CA TYR A 53 -2.52 8.48 -13.82
C TYR A 53 -1.40 8.68 -12.80
N THR A 54 -1.53 9.75 -12.02
CA THR A 54 -0.61 10.13 -10.96
C THR A 54 -1.20 9.72 -9.62
N ALA A 55 -0.39 9.12 -8.77
CA ALA A 55 -0.77 8.76 -7.41
C ALA A 55 0.23 9.30 -6.38
N TYR A 56 -0.23 9.60 -5.18
CA TYR A 56 0.58 10.07 -4.06
C TYR A 56 0.49 9.07 -2.91
N GLY A 57 1.62 8.65 -2.37
CA GLY A 57 1.68 7.63 -1.33
C GLY A 57 2.98 6.84 -1.38
N PRO A 58 3.02 5.60 -0.86
CA PRO A 58 1.99 5.08 0.02
C PRO A 58 2.03 5.76 1.39
N LYS A 59 0.85 6.04 1.96
CA LYS A 59 0.69 6.26 3.40
C LYS A 59 0.36 4.93 4.05
N THR A 60 1.18 4.51 5.01
CA THR A 60 1.00 3.23 5.70
C THR A 60 0.10 3.39 6.91
N SER A 61 -0.84 2.45 7.08
CA SER A 61 -1.85 2.47 8.13
C SER A 61 -2.20 1.05 8.54
N GLY A 62 -1.47 0.49 9.50
CA GLY A 62 -1.65 -0.90 9.93
C GLY A 62 -1.30 -1.86 8.79
N ALA A 63 -2.27 -2.65 8.34
CA ALA A 63 -2.09 -3.64 7.27
C ALA A 63 -2.28 -3.09 5.85
N TYR A 64 -2.30 -1.76 5.67
CA TYR A 64 -2.68 -1.12 4.41
C TYR A 64 -1.65 -0.11 3.90
N TYR A 65 -1.40 -0.14 2.60
CA TYR A 65 -0.70 0.91 1.85
C TYR A 65 -1.72 1.71 1.04
N LYS A 66 -1.84 3.01 1.32
CA LYS A 66 -2.86 3.87 0.71
C LYS A 66 -2.21 4.87 -0.25
N PHE A 67 -2.76 4.95 -1.46
CA PHE A 67 -2.40 5.90 -2.49
C PHE A 67 -3.60 6.82 -2.77
N THR A 68 -3.33 8.11 -2.94
CA THR A 68 -4.31 9.11 -3.38
C THR A 68 -4.07 9.39 -4.84
N VAL A 69 -5.09 9.23 -5.69
CA VAL A 69 -4.99 9.55 -7.12
C VAL A 69 -5.20 11.04 -7.32
N LYS A 70 -4.40 11.64 -8.20
CA LYS A 70 -4.48 13.07 -8.49
C LYS A 70 -5.84 13.39 -9.12
N ALA A 71 -6.57 14.34 -8.52
CA ALA A 71 -7.94 14.67 -8.92
C ALA A 71 -8.09 15.18 -10.37
N THR A 72 -7.02 15.72 -10.96
CA THR A 72 -7.03 16.23 -12.34
C THR A 72 -6.97 15.13 -13.40
N ASP A 73 -6.61 13.91 -13.01
CA ASP A 73 -6.51 12.81 -13.95
C ASP A 73 -7.91 12.25 -14.15
N SER A 74 -8.30 12.01 -15.41
CA SER A 74 -9.65 11.59 -15.79
C SER A 74 -9.90 10.11 -15.46
N THR A 75 -9.85 9.78 -14.17
CA THR A 75 -10.21 8.49 -13.59
C THR A 75 -11.58 8.59 -12.91
N ASN A 76 -12.25 7.46 -12.69
CA ASN A 76 -13.46 7.41 -11.86
C ASN A 76 -13.16 7.15 -10.36
N PHE A 77 -11.88 6.97 -10.01
CA PHE A 77 -11.41 6.68 -8.65
C PHE A 77 -10.47 7.76 -8.11
N SER A 78 -10.58 8.03 -6.81
CA SER A 78 -9.79 9.02 -6.05
C SER A 78 -8.62 8.41 -5.29
N GLY A 79 -8.55 7.08 -5.18
CA GLY A 79 -7.48 6.42 -4.43
C GLY A 79 -7.39 4.92 -4.65
N ALA A 80 -6.29 4.34 -4.18
CA ALA A 80 -6.00 2.92 -4.18
C ALA A 80 -5.61 2.48 -2.77
N THR A 81 -6.07 1.32 -2.33
CA THR A 81 -5.61 0.70 -1.09
C THR A 81 -5.12 -0.70 -1.36
N LEU A 82 -3.85 -0.96 -1.06
CA LEU A 82 -3.27 -2.30 -1.05
C LEU A 82 -3.39 -2.88 0.36
N SER A 83 -3.96 -4.07 0.49
CA SER A 83 -4.03 -4.81 1.74
C SER A 83 -2.89 -5.80 1.86
N THR A 84 -2.42 -6.01 3.08
CA THR A 84 -1.32 -6.94 3.38
C THR A 84 -1.68 -7.89 4.51
N SER A 85 -0.99 -9.03 4.56
CA SER A 85 -0.91 -9.86 5.76
C SER A 85 0.48 -10.44 5.87
N GLU A 86 1.03 -10.50 7.09
CA GLU A 86 2.19 -11.36 7.40
C GLU A 86 3.30 -11.32 6.34
N ARG A 87 3.66 -10.12 5.87
CA ARG A 87 4.67 -9.91 4.82
C ARG A 87 4.29 -10.35 3.40
N LYS A 88 3.03 -10.17 3.01
CA LYS A 88 2.59 -10.35 1.63
C LYS A 88 1.49 -9.36 1.24
N LEU A 89 1.56 -8.81 0.04
CA LEU A 89 0.42 -8.11 -0.58
C LEU A 89 -0.67 -9.12 -0.95
N LYS A 90 -1.91 -8.87 -0.50
CA LYS A 90 -3.05 -9.78 -0.69
C LYS A 90 -4.01 -9.29 -1.76
N SER A 91 -4.43 -8.04 -1.65
CA SER A 91 -5.43 -7.48 -2.54
C SER A 91 -5.25 -5.99 -2.72
N MET A 92 -5.93 -5.47 -3.73
CA MET A 92 -6.05 -4.04 -3.98
C MET A 92 -7.51 -3.68 -4.16
N VAL A 93 -7.89 -2.51 -3.67
CA VAL A 93 -9.23 -1.93 -3.84
C VAL A 93 -9.08 -0.48 -4.31
N TRP A 94 -9.82 -0.11 -5.35
CA TRP A 94 -9.98 1.29 -5.76
C TRP A 94 -11.04 1.98 -4.88
N ILE A 95 -10.85 3.27 -4.60
CA ILE A 95 -11.85 4.10 -3.92
C ILE A 95 -12.40 5.08 -4.94
N TYR A 96 -13.71 5.07 -5.17
CA TYR A 96 -14.36 5.97 -6.11
C TYR A 96 -14.49 7.39 -5.54
N TYR A 97 -14.65 8.40 -6.40
CA TYR A 97 -14.91 9.77 -5.95
C TYR A 97 -16.20 9.90 -5.11
N SER A 98 -17.14 8.95 -5.25
CA SER A 98 -18.31 8.85 -4.38
C SER A 98 -18.00 8.40 -2.95
N GLY A 99 -16.75 8.02 -2.65
CA GLY A 99 -16.33 7.41 -1.40
C GLY A 99 -16.60 5.90 -1.32
N ALA A 100 -17.31 5.33 -2.29
CA ALA A 100 -17.56 3.89 -2.35
C ALA A 100 -16.27 3.12 -2.68
N ALA A 101 -16.07 1.99 -2.01
CA ALA A 101 -15.02 1.05 -2.36
C ALA A 101 -15.41 0.28 -3.62
N GLY A 102 -14.50 0.23 -4.59
CA GLY A 102 -14.59 -0.61 -5.77
C GLY A 102 -14.40 -2.09 -5.44
N LYS A 103 -14.43 -2.91 -6.49
CA LYS A 103 -14.20 -4.34 -6.34
C LYS A 103 -12.76 -4.60 -5.88
N SER A 104 -12.60 -5.61 -5.03
CA SER A 104 -11.28 -6.06 -4.60
C SER A 104 -10.63 -6.95 -5.64
N HIS A 105 -9.45 -6.56 -6.10
CA HIS A 105 -8.60 -7.36 -6.98
C HIS A 105 -7.64 -8.21 -6.14
N LYS A 106 -7.55 -9.51 -6.44
CA LYS A 106 -6.62 -10.43 -5.78
C LYS A 106 -5.24 -10.28 -6.42
N ILE A 107 -4.23 -9.97 -5.61
CA ILE A 107 -2.84 -9.88 -6.07
C ILE A 107 -2.27 -11.30 -6.20
N ILE A 108 -1.75 -11.63 -7.38
CA ILE A 108 -1.18 -12.94 -7.70
C ILE A 108 0.32 -12.91 -7.43
N SER A 109 0.98 -11.89 -7.96
CA SER A 109 2.41 -11.65 -7.81
C SER A 109 2.68 -10.15 -7.80
N TYR A 110 3.83 -9.79 -7.28
CA TYR A 110 4.33 -8.43 -7.32
C TYR A 110 5.86 -8.45 -7.30
N ASP A 111 6.45 -7.41 -7.87
CA ASP A 111 7.87 -7.08 -7.73
C ASP A 111 7.98 -5.66 -7.17
N CYS A 112 8.92 -5.44 -6.26
CA CYS A 112 8.98 -4.21 -5.48
C CYS A 112 10.42 -3.80 -5.19
N SER A 113 10.69 -2.52 -5.40
CA SER A 113 11.88 -1.79 -4.94
C SER A 113 11.44 -0.55 -4.16
N GLU A 114 12.37 0.28 -3.72
CA GLU A 114 12.03 1.53 -3.03
C GLU A 114 11.23 2.49 -3.91
N GLU A 115 11.52 2.49 -5.21
CA GLU A 115 11.00 3.43 -6.18
C GLU A 115 9.88 2.85 -7.03
N ASN A 116 9.83 1.52 -7.18
CA ASN A 116 8.92 0.89 -8.13
C ASN A 116 8.13 -0.25 -7.50
N LEU A 117 6.86 -0.37 -7.89
CA LEU A 117 5.98 -1.49 -7.53
C LEU A 117 5.24 -1.97 -8.78
N THR A 118 5.47 -3.21 -9.18
CA THR A 118 4.69 -3.88 -10.21
C THR A 118 3.78 -4.92 -9.56
N ILE A 119 2.49 -4.87 -9.83
CA ILE A 119 1.48 -5.79 -9.31
C ILE A 119 0.79 -6.48 -10.47
N SER A 120 0.70 -7.81 -10.42
CA SER A 120 -0.18 -8.59 -11.28
C SER A 120 -1.37 -9.10 -10.47
N TYR A 121 -2.58 -8.96 -11.01
CA TYR A 121 -3.81 -9.29 -10.28
C TYR A 121 -4.83 -10.05 -11.13
N THR A 122 -5.80 -10.65 -10.45
CA THR A 122 -7.04 -11.16 -11.05
C THR A 122 -8.26 -10.74 -10.22
N SER A 123 -9.41 -10.65 -10.86
CA SER A 123 -10.72 -10.49 -10.25
C SER A 123 -11.51 -11.79 -10.41
N SER A 124 -11.94 -12.37 -9.30
CA SER A 124 -12.79 -13.58 -9.31
C SER A 124 -14.23 -13.32 -9.74
N LEU A 125 -14.66 -12.05 -9.78
CA LEU A 125 -16.06 -11.67 -10.02
C LEU A 125 -16.36 -11.41 -11.50
N ASP A 126 -15.44 -10.75 -12.19
CA ASP A 126 -15.60 -10.38 -13.61
C ASP A 126 -14.48 -10.95 -14.49
N THR A 127 -13.69 -11.89 -13.95
CA THR A 127 -12.61 -12.60 -14.66
C THR A 127 -11.57 -11.69 -15.30
N THR A 128 -11.55 -10.41 -14.91
CA THR A 128 -10.52 -9.47 -15.36
C THR A 128 -9.19 -9.80 -14.72
N SER A 129 -8.11 -9.54 -15.44
CA SER A 129 -6.75 -9.60 -14.91
C SER A 129 -5.96 -8.41 -15.40
N GLY A 130 -4.75 -8.21 -14.91
CA GLY A 130 -3.99 -7.07 -15.34
C GLY A 130 -2.72 -6.84 -14.56
N THR A 131 -2.06 -5.74 -14.93
CA THR A 131 -0.83 -5.29 -14.32
C THR A 131 -0.96 -3.81 -13.96
N ILE A 132 -0.41 -3.45 -12.80
CA ILE A 132 -0.33 -2.07 -12.33
C ILE A 132 1.11 -1.79 -11.96
N ILE A 133 1.67 -0.73 -12.51
CA ILE A 133 3.07 -0.34 -12.30
C ILE A 133 3.09 1.05 -11.70
N PHE A 134 3.56 1.16 -10.46
CA PHE A 134 3.84 2.43 -9.81
C PHE A 134 5.33 2.72 -9.99
N ASN A 135 5.67 3.84 -10.63
CA ASN A 135 7.05 4.33 -10.75
C ASN A 135 7.18 5.66 -10.02
N LEU A 136 8.05 5.75 -9.02
CA LEU A 136 8.29 6.98 -8.28
C LEU A 136 8.89 8.03 -9.22
N ILE A 137 8.33 9.24 -9.18
CA ILE A 137 8.80 10.35 -10.01
C ILE A 137 9.24 11.56 -9.19
N GLU A 138 8.71 11.74 -7.97
CA GLU A 138 9.11 12.83 -7.03
C GLU A 138 8.99 12.37 -5.56
#